data_AF-A0A1E5L6D9-F1
#
_entry.id   AF-A0A1E5L6D9-F1
#
_cell.length_a   1.000
_cell.length_b   1.000
_cell.length_c   1.000
_cell.angle_alpha   90.00
_cell.angle_beta   90.00
_cell.angle_gamma   90.00
#
_symmetry.space_group_name_H-M   'P 1'
#
loop_
_entity.id
_entity.type
_entity.pdbx_description
1 polymer ?
#
loop_
_entity_poly.entity_id
_entity_poly.type
_entity_poly.pdbx_seq_one_letter_code
_entity_poly.pdbx_strand_id
1 'polypeptide(L)'
;MKLRQDLHKYPYNQDPVYKTYDHNFALNILKHPDEIQMFEELMGSHDEVLTEFVKVCCSQCDCKFFSPQVIVNPYGYGTEGAMVLDQHHSCHHCGASSNIEESIFKLLGRVKEYLMEDTLDYVG
;
A
#
# COMPACT_ATOMS: atom_id res chain seq x y z
N MET A 1 -8.05 17.55 17.19
CA MET A 1 -6.77 17.46 16.45
C MET A 1 -7.09 17.19 14.98
N LYS A 2 -6.76 18.14 14.09
CA LYS A 2 -6.98 18.07 12.65
C LYS A 2 -5.81 17.35 11.99
N LEU A 3 -6.04 16.13 11.47
CA LEU A 3 -5.08 15.38 10.65
C LEU A 3 -5.67 15.00 9.27
N ARG A 4 -6.87 15.49 8.94
CA ARG A 4 -7.60 15.15 7.71
C ARG A 4 -7.39 16.13 6.54
N GLN A 5 -6.60 17.20 6.70
CA GLN A 5 -6.61 18.29 5.72
C GLN A 5 -5.50 18.24 4.65
N ASP A 6 -4.53 17.32 4.74
CA ASP A 6 -3.43 17.25 3.75
C ASP A 6 -3.59 16.14 2.69
N LEU A 7 -4.60 15.29 2.80
CA LEU A 7 -4.91 14.25 1.79
C LEU A 7 -5.50 14.82 0.48
N HIS A 8 -5.89 16.10 0.45
CA HIS A 8 -6.50 16.75 -0.71
C HIS A 8 -5.51 17.31 -1.75
N LYS A 9 -4.19 17.11 -1.57
CA LYS A 9 -3.18 17.55 -2.57
C LYS A 9 -2.94 16.54 -3.69
N TYR A 10 -3.54 15.37 -3.64
CA TYR A 10 -3.51 14.39 -4.72
C TYR A 10 -4.88 14.38 -5.42
N PRO A 11 -4.93 14.40 -6.76
CA PRO A 11 -6.20 14.47 -7.49
C PRO A 11 -6.96 13.15 -7.29
N TYR A 12 -7.81 13.11 -6.27
CA TYR A 12 -8.83 12.09 -6.06
C TYR A 12 -9.82 12.18 -7.21
N ASN A 13 -9.59 11.38 -8.24
CA ASN A 13 -10.45 11.34 -9.41
C ASN A 13 -11.67 10.46 -9.09
N GLN A 14 -12.85 11.09 -9.11
CA GLN A 14 -14.16 10.54 -8.75
C GLN A 14 -14.73 9.65 -9.86
N ASP A 15 -14.18 8.45 -10.04
CA ASP A 15 -14.75 7.43 -10.95
C ASP A 15 -14.88 6.08 -10.21
N PRO A 16 -16.07 5.44 -10.20
CA PRO A 16 -16.34 4.23 -9.41
C PRO A 16 -15.96 2.96 -10.17
N VAL A 17 -14.76 2.94 -10.76
CA VAL A 17 -14.19 1.75 -11.40
C VAL A 17 -12.88 1.46 -10.68
N TYR A 18 -12.92 0.50 -9.73
CA TYR A 18 -11.80 -0.10 -9.01
C TYR A 18 -10.44 0.57 -9.26
N LYS A 19 -10.15 1.64 -8.52
CA LYS A 19 -8.78 2.11 -8.35
C LYS A 19 -8.18 1.48 -7.10
N THR A 20 -8.12 0.15 -7.09
CA THR A 20 -6.87 -0.50 -6.67
C THR A 20 -5.78 0.18 -7.47
N TYR A 21 -4.88 0.92 -6.82
CA TYR A 21 -3.72 1.49 -7.49
C TYR A 21 -3.04 0.37 -8.28
N ASP A 22 -3.09 0.50 -9.61
CA ASP A 22 -2.94 -0.59 -10.55
C ASP A 22 -1.56 -1.26 -10.48
N HIS A 23 -1.45 -2.47 -11.06
CA HIS A 23 -0.17 -3.16 -11.22
C HIS A 23 0.93 -2.23 -11.78
N ASN A 24 0.57 -1.29 -12.65
CA ASN A 24 1.50 -0.28 -13.17
C ASN A 24 1.94 0.71 -12.09
N PHE A 25 1.06 1.19 -11.23
CA PHE A 25 1.41 2.04 -10.10
C PHE A 25 2.33 1.32 -9.12
N ALA A 26 2.05 0.04 -8.81
CA ALA A 26 2.93 -0.78 -8.00
C ALA A 26 4.34 -0.84 -8.62
N LEU A 27 4.46 -1.21 -9.91
CA LEU A 27 5.75 -1.21 -10.62
C LEU A 27 6.43 0.16 -10.65
N ASN A 28 5.67 1.25 -10.71
CA ASN A 28 6.23 2.60 -10.72
C ASN A 28 6.82 3.02 -9.36
N ILE A 29 6.34 2.45 -8.25
CA ILE A 29 6.85 2.78 -6.91
C ILE A 29 7.94 1.84 -6.41
N LEU A 30 7.98 0.59 -6.89
CA LEU A 30 9.09 -0.33 -6.64
C LEU A 30 10.35 0.20 -7.32
N LYS A 31 11.46 0.25 -6.58
CA LYS A 31 12.72 0.87 -7.05
C LYS A 31 13.85 -0.12 -7.18
N HIS A 32 13.74 -1.26 -6.51
CA HIS A 32 14.81 -2.24 -6.46
C HIS A 32 14.45 -3.50 -7.29
N PRO A 33 15.41 -4.09 -8.03
CA PRO A 33 15.14 -5.23 -8.90
C PRO A 33 14.58 -6.45 -8.18
N ASP A 34 14.98 -6.68 -6.93
CA ASP A 34 14.49 -7.75 -6.06
C ASP A 34 13.02 -7.54 -5.68
N GLU A 35 12.60 -6.31 -5.41
CA GLU A 35 11.19 -5.97 -5.16
C GLU A 35 10.33 -6.25 -6.39
N ILE A 36 10.82 -5.85 -7.56
CA ILE A 36 10.12 -6.03 -8.84
C ILE A 36 9.99 -7.52 -9.14
N GLN A 37 11.08 -8.29 -8.99
CA GLN A 37 11.06 -9.74 -9.20
C GLN A 37 10.07 -10.42 -8.25
N MET A 38 10.11 -10.10 -6.95
CA MET A 38 9.18 -10.65 -5.96
C MET A 38 7.72 -10.32 -6.31
N PHE A 39 7.47 -9.08 -6.74
CA PHE A 39 6.14 -8.68 -7.19
C PHE A 39 5.67 -9.48 -8.41
N GLU A 40 6.51 -9.63 -9.44
CA GLU A 40 6.18 -10.41 -10.64
C GLU A 40 5.93 -11.89 -10.33
N GLU A 41 6.73 -12.49 -9.44
CA GLU A 41 6.53 -13.87 -8.99
C GLU A 41 5.18 -14.05 -8.29
N LEU A 42 4.82 -13.13 -7.38
CA LEU A 42 3.55 -13.18 -6.67
C LEU A 42 2.34 -12.90 -7.58
N MET A 43 2.50 -12.01 -8.56
CA MET A 43 1.45 -11.74 -9.56
C MET A 43 1.24 -12.90 -10.55
N GLY A 44 2.16 -13.88 -10.59
CA GLY A 44 1.96 -15.13 -11.32
C GLY A 44 0.92 -16.06 -10.68
N SER A 45 0.69 -15.93 -9.37
CA SER A 45 -0.25 -16.74 -8.59
C SER A 45 -1.44 -15.96 -8.02
N HIS A 46 -1.38 -14.62 -8.04
CA HIS A 46 -2.40 -13.73 -7.51
C HIS A 46 -2.74 -12.64 -8.54
N ASP A 47 -4.01 -12.30 -8.68
CA ASP A 47 -4.51 -11.29 -9.62
C ASP A 47 -4.81 -9.93 -8.96
N GLU A 48 -4.80 -9.88 -7.63
CA GLU A 48 -5.14 -8.69 -6.85
C GLU A 48 -3.91 -8.00 -6.25
N VAL A 49 -3.79 -6.71 -6.52
CA VAL A 49 -2.78 -5.82 -5.94
C VAL A 49 -3.44 -4.55 -5.44
N LEU A 50 -2.97 -4.07 -4.28
CA LEU A 50 -3.32 -2.77 -3.75
C LEU A 50 -2.04 -2.06 -3.29
N THR A 51 -2.03 -0.73 -3.38
CA THR A 51 -1.03 0.09 -2.72
C THR A 51 -1.67 0.89 -1.60
N GLU A 52 -1.07 0.86 -0.43
CA GLU A 52 -1.49 1.66 0.72
C GLU A 52 -0.35 2.52 1.26
N PHE A 53 -0.70 3.63 1.93
CA PHE A 53 0.30 4.47 2.58
C PHE A 53 0.54 3.99 4.00
N VAL A 54 1.80 3.67 4.29
CA VAL A 54 2.28 3.26 5.61
C VAL A 54 3.11 4.34 6.26
N LYS A 55 2.99 4.45 7.58
CA LYS A 55 3.82 5.33 8.38
C LYS A 55 5.21 4.70 8.57
N VAL A 56 6.24 5.42 8.15
CA VAL A 56 7.63 5.00 8.24
C VAL A 56 8.45 5.99 9.06
N CYS A 57 9.52 5.50 9.68
CA CYS A 57 10.50 6.30 10.41
C CYS A 57 11.90 6.04 9.87
N CYS A 58 12.62 7.12 9.55
CA CYS A 58 13.99 7.03 9.10
C CYS A 58 14.92 6.51 10.20
N SER A 59 15.77 5.54 9.86
CA SER A 59 16.76 4.97 10.78
C SER A 59 17.90 5.92 11.17
N GLN A 60 18.06 7.06 10.49
CA GLN A 60 19.20 7.98 10.69
C GLN A 60 18.82 9.33 11.29
N CYS A 61 17.71 9.93 10.86
CA CYS A 61 17.31 11.27 11.29
C CYS A 61 15.96 11.30 12.01
N ASP A 62 15.38 10.13 12.29
CA ASP A 62 14.06 9.97 12.94
C ASP A 62 12.92 10.72 12.22
N CYS A 63 13.10 11.05 10.94
CA CYS A 63 12.08 11.67 10.09
C CYS A 63 10.88 10.70 9.99
N LYS A 64 9.68 11.15 10.35
CA LYS A 64 8.45 10.36 10.20
C LYS A 64 7.66 10.85 9.01
N PHE A 65 7.29 9.95 8.12
CA PHE A 65 6.56 10.28 6.90
C PHE A 65 5.68 9.10 6.46
N PHE A 66 4.87 9.32 5.43
CA PHE A 66 4.10 8.26 4.78
C PHE A 66 4.83 7.81 3.52
N SER A 67 4.96 6.51 3.34
CA SER A 67 5.50 5.89 2.13
C SER A 67 4.47 4.94 1.54
N PRO A 68 4.35 4.82 0.22
CA PRO A 68 3.51 3.79 -0.37
C PRO A 68 4.10 2.40 -0.11
N GLN A 69 3.23 1.42 0.09
CA GLN A 69 3.50 0.02 0.37
C GLN A 69 2.61 -0.84 -0.55
N VAL A 70 3.22 -1.74 -1.30
CA VAL A 70 2.48 -2.70 -2.13
C VAL A 70 2.02 -3.90 -1.30
N ILE A 71 0.77 -4.30 -1.50
CA ILE A 71 0.12 -5.45 -0.87
C ILE A 71 -0.45 -6.32 -1.99
N VAL A 72 -0.02 -7.58 -2.04
CA VAL A 72 -0.53 -8.59 -2.97
C VAL A 72 -1.53 -9.49 -2.25
N ASN A 73 -2.56 -9.93 -2.96
CA ASN A 73 -3.67 -10.67 -2.39
C ASN A 73 -4.25 -9.99 -1.14
N PRO A 74 -4.56 -8.68 -1.18
CA PRO A 74 -4.91 -7.88 -0.01
C PRO A 74 -6.03 -8.47 0.87
N TYR A 75 -6.92 -9.27 0.29
CA TYR A 75 -8.05 -9.88 0.99
C TYR A 75 -7.75 -11.29 1.51
N GLY A 76 -6.63 -11.88 1.10
CA GLY A 76 -6.18 -13.20 1.52
C GLY A 76 -7.06 -14.32 1.00
N TYR A 77 -7.54 -14.21 -0.24
CA TYR A 77 -8.21 -15.31 -0.92
C TYR A 77 -7.19 -16.42 -1.24
N GLY A 78 -7.64 -17.68 -1.22
CA GLY A 78 -6.76 -18.83 -1.45
C GLY A 78 -5.94 -19.25 -0.21
N THR A 79 -4.79 -19.89 -0.43
CA THR A 79 -4.03 -20.58 0.62
C THR A 79 -2.94 -19.74 1.28
N GLU A 80 -2.48 -18.66 0.64
CA GLU A 80 -1.29 -17.95 1.08
C GLU A 80 -1.59 -16.65 1.85
N GLY A 81 -2.85 -16.21 1.89
CA GLY A 81 -3.26 -15.00 2.62
C GLY A 81 -2.69 -13.72 2.01
N ALA A 82 -2.92 -12.59 2.70
CA ALA A 82 -2.43 -11.29 2.23
C ALA A 82 -0.92 -11.15 2.43
N MET A 83 -0.24 -10.68 1.39
CA MET A 83 1.21 -10.54 1.36
C MET A 83 1.60 -9.07 1.27
N VAL A 84 2.34 -8.61 2.26
CA VAL A 84 2.99 -7.31 2.23
C VAL A 84 4.38 -7.50 1.63
N LEU A 85 4.66 -6.85 0.50
CA LEU A 85 5.97 -6.93 -0.13
C LEU A 85 7.04 -6.33 0.80
N ASP A 86 8.20 -6.99 0.90
CA ASP A 86 9.37 -6.43 1.58
C ASP A 86 9.98 -5.32 0.71
N GLN A 87 9.42 -4.12 0.85
CA GLN A 87 9.74 -2.96 0.04
C GLN A 87 10.66 -2.00 0.80
N HIS A 88 11.68 -1.48 0.11
CA HIS A 88 12.57 -0.47 0.64
C HIS A 88 11.87 0.89 0.72
N HIS A 89 11.93 1.50 1.90
CA HIS A 89 11.47 2.87 2.12
C HIS A 89 12.65 3.80 2.35
N SER A 90 12.79 4.85 1.54
CA SER A 90 13.88 5.82 1.64
C SER A 90 13.39 7.16 2.19
N CYS A 91 14.07 7.72 3.21
CA CYS A 91 13.70 9.03 3.75
C CYS A 91 13.97 10.12 2.72
N HIS A 92 12.94 10.90 2.39
CA HIS A 92 13.05 12.02 1.44
C HIS A 92 13.99 13.14 1.92
N HIS A 93 14.33 13.18 3.21
CA HIS A 93 15.20 14.20 3.79
C HIS A 93 16.70 13.86 3.66
N CYS A 94 17.08 12.62 3.95
CA CYS A 94 18.50 12.21 4.02
C CYS A 94 18.85 11.01 3.12
N GLY A 95 17.89 10.41 2.42
CA GLY A 95 18.08 9.25 1.54
C GLY A 95 18.29 7.91 2.24
N ALA A 96 18.38 7.89 3.58
CA ALA A 96 18.61 6.65 4.33
C ALA A 96 17.36 5.75 4.40
N SER A 97 17.59 4.47 4.66
CA SER A 97 16.51 3.48 4.85
C SER A 97 15.61 3.85 6.03
N SER A 98 14.33 3.53 5.87
CA SER A 98 13.25 3.83 6.81
C SER A 98 12.47 2.55 7.12
N ASN A 99 12.04 2.40 8.37
CA ASN A 99 11.30 1.24 8.83
C ASN A 99 9.82 1.59 8.96
N ILE A 100 8.94 0.64 8.65
CA ILE A 100 7.50 0.74 8.92
C ILE A 100 7.28 0.79 10.44
N GLU A 101 6.57 1.82 10.93
CA GLU A 101 6.21 1.96 12.35
C GLU A 101 4.84 1.37 12.68
N GLU A 102 4.06 0.97 11.68
CA GLU A 102 2.74 0.39 11.88
C GLU A 102 2.74 -1.14 11.84
N SER A 103 1.82 -1.73 12.61
CA SER A 103 1.58 -3.17 12.57
C SER A 103 0.96 -3.57 11.24
N ILE A 104 1.45 -4.67 10.67
CA ILE A 104 0.88 -5.30 9.46
C ILE A 104 -0.62 -5.58 9.65
N PHE A 105 -1.07 -6.01 10.84
CA PHE A 105 -2.50 -6.24 11.10
C PHE A 105 -3.33 -4.97 11.00
N LYS A 106 -2.76 -3.81 11.39
CA LYS A 106 -3.43 -2.52 11.26
C LYS A 106 -3.50 -2.08 9.81
N LEU A 107 -2.47 -2.36 9.02
CA LEU A 107 -2.46 -2.13 7.58
C LEU A 107 -3.56 -2.96 6.89
N LEU A 108 -3.55 -4.27 7.11
CA LEU A 108 -4.56 -5.19 6.55
C LEU A 108 -5.98 -4.90 7.04
N GLY A 109 -6.13 -4.39 8.27
CA GLY A 109 -7.42 -3.91 8.79
C GLY A 109 -8.00 -2.79 7.93
N ARG A 110 -7.20 -1.77 7.58
CA ARG A 110 -7.64 -0.67 6.70
C ARG A 110 -8.09 -1.20 5.34
N VAL A 111 -7.28 -2.09 4.76
CA VAL A 111 -7.56 -2.72 3.46
C VAL A 111 -8.90 -3.45 3.45
N LYS A 112 -9.21 -4.22 4.51
CA LYS A 112 -10.48 -4.93 4.64
C LYS A 112 -11.67 -4.00 4.90
N GLU A 113 -11.46 -2.93 5.68
CA GLU A 113 -12.50 -1.91 5.92
C GLU A 113 -12.90 -1.18 4.63
N TYR A 114 -11.95 -0.84 3.76
CA TYR A 114 -12.26 -0.24 2.45
C TYR A 114 -13.25 -1.09 1.64
N LEU A 115 -13.12 -2.42 1.66
CA LEU A 115 -14.05 -3.30 0.97
C LEU A 115 -15.42 -3.37 1.65
N MET A 116 -15.50 -3.29 3.00
CA MET A 116 -16.78 -3.29 3.72
C MET A 116 -17.56 -1.99 3.52
N GLU A 117 -16.88 -0.84 3.44
CA GLU A 117 -17.52 0.42 3.11
C GLU A 117 -17.99 0.45 1.64
N ASP A 118 -17.23 -0.17 0.71
CA ASP A 118 -17.59 -0.26 -0.71
C ASP A 118 -18.62 -1.37 -1.04
N THR A 119 -18.80 -2.39 -0.19
CA THR A 119 -19.83 -3.45 -0.38
C THR A 119 -21.21 -3.08 0.15
N LEU A 120 -21.39 -1.88 0.71
CA LEU A 120 -22.69 -1.42 1.21
C LEU A 120 -23.63 -0.85 0.12
N ASP A 121 -23.20 -0.77 -1.14
CA ASP A 121 -24.02 -0.31 -2.26
C ASP A 121 -24.25 -1.41 -3.31
N TYR A 122 -25.17 -2.36 -3.05
CA TYR A 122 -26.21 -2.84 -3.99
C TYR A 122 -27.05 -3.97 -3.37
N VAL A 123 -28.18 -3.60 -2.77
CA VAL A 123 -29.37 -4.46 -2.75
C VAL A 123 -30.52 -3.61 -3.28
N GLY A 124 -30.70 -3.67 -4.60
CA GLY A 124 -31.88 -3.18 -5.31
C GLY A 124 -32.55 -4.34 -6.01
#